data_AF-A0AAV9C3F1-F1
#
_entry.id   AF-A0AAV9C3F1-F1
#
_cell.length_a   1.000
_cell.length_b   1.000
_cell.length_c   1.000
_cell.angle_alpha   90.00
_cell.angle_beta   90.00
_cell.angle_gamma   90.00
#
_symmetry.space_group_name_H-M   'P 1'
#
loop_
_entity.id
_entity.type
_entity.pdbx_description
1 polymer ?
#
loop_
_entity_poly.entity_id
_entity_poly.type
_entity_poly.pdbx_seq_one_letter_code
_entity_poly.pdbx_strand_id
1 'polypeptide(L)'
;MNFDYISKEFSVNISSSILNLTFTPSSSNKNAFAFVNGIEIVSMPQIFGNFNNFNKIRLIGSTNDMSATQLIALGTMDKTAFETVARLNVGGQTVSATDDSGLYREWDDDFLYIYGDAVGMTYPNDVAINYPDTVPEYIAPPVVYGTARSMGPNASVNLNYNLTWILTVDTGFYYLVRLHFCEIAYPITQINMRVFDVFINNHTAINDFDVIREGGFGVPIYRDIIVLIPNTRASSQQDIWIALHPDISSKPVYYDAELNGIEIFKLRSRATSLVKTRPHCHRRRST
;
A
#
# COMPACT_ATOMS: atom_id res chain seq x y z
N MET A 1 23.95 8.00 -0.20
CA MET A 1 24.80 6.86 -0.61
C MET A 1 23.91 5.91 -1.38
N ASN A 2 24.29 5.52 -2.60
CA ASN A 2 23.50 4.59 -3.42
C ASN A 2 23.99 3.18 -3.07
N PHE A 3 23.25 2.45 -2.24
CA PHE A 3 23.58 1.07 -1.93
C PHE A 3 22.85 0.18 -2.93
N ASP A 4 23.59 -0.46 -3.84
CA ASP A 4 23.05 -1.52 -4.72
C ASP A 4 22.84 -2.79 -3.88
N TYR A 5 21.68 -2.90 -3.22
CA TYR A 5 21.22 -4.11 -2.54
C TYR A 5 19.74 -4.38 -2.83
N ILE A 6 19.28 -5.58 -2.49
CA ILE A 6 17.88 -5.96 -2.55
C ILE A 6 17.50 -6.50 -1.18
N SER A 7 16.46 -5.94 -0.59
CA SER A 7 15.78 -6.51 0.58
C SER A 7 14.48 -7.19 0.14
N LYS A 8 14.09 -8.24 0.86
CA LYS A 8 12.81 -8.94 0.68
C LYS A 8 12.19 -9.16 2.05
N GLU A 9 11.09 -8.47 2.30
CA GLU A 9 10.35 -8.54 3.56
C GLU A 9 9.14 -9.46 3.39
N PHE A 10 8.98 -10.38 4.35
CA PHE A 10 7.85 -11.30 4.40
C PHE A 10 7.20 -11.28 5.79
N SER A 11 5.87 -11.24 5.82
CA SER A 11 5.09 -11.52 7.03
C SER A 11 4.52 -12.93 6.94
N VAL A 12 4.85 -13.75 7.94
CA VAL A 12 4.46 -15.16 8.01
C VAL A 12 3.93 -15.48 9.40
N ASN A 13 2.79 -16.18 9.45
CA ASN A 13 2.33 -16.78 10.70
C ASN A 13 3.05 -18.11 10.94
N ILE A 14 3.65 -18.24 12.12
CA ILE A 14 4.39 -19.42 12.55
C ILE A 14 3.63 -20.06 13.70
N SER A 15 2.90 -21.14 13.41
CA SER A 15 2.16 -21.91 14.42
C SER A 15 3.02 -22.94 15.16
N SER A 16 4.26 -23.18 14.69
CA SER A 16 5.26 -24.04 15.32
C SER A 16 6.31 -23.26 16.10
N SER A 17 7.05 -23.92 16.97
CA SER A 17 8.22 -23.33 17.66
C SER A 17 9.46 -23.15 16.76
N ILE A 18 9.40 -23.61 15.50
CA ILE A 18 10.52 -23.62 14.56
C ILE A 18 10.10 -22.93 13.26
N LEU A 19 10.96 -22.04 12.76
CA LEU A 19 10.93 -21.48 11.41
C LEU A 19 12.01 -22.14 10.57
N ASN A 20 11.64 -22.85 9.51
CA ASN A 20 12.59 -23.46 8.59
C ASN A 20 12.83 -22.53 7.39
N LEU A 21 14.09 -22.12 7.21
CA LEU A 21 14.55 -21.36 6.05
C LEU A 21 15.51 -22.23 5.22
N THR A 22 15.13 -22.54 3.98
CA THR A 22 15.91 -23.40 3.09
C THR A 22 16.27 -22.65 1.81
N PHE A 23 17.56 -22.55 1.52
CA PHE A 23 18.08 -21.95 0.29
C PHE A 23 18.54 -23.05 -0.66
N THR A 24 17.82 -23.22 -1.76
CA THR A 24 18.08 -24.28 -2.74
C THR A 24 18.55 -23.67 -4.06
N PRO A 25 19.81 -23.89 -4.49
CA PRO A 25 20.29 -23.47 -5.80
C PRO A 25 19.46 -24.10 -6.93
N SER A 26 19.39 -23.41 -8.08
CA SER A 26 18.63 -23.91 -9.22
C SER A 26 19.19 -25.22 -9.77
N SER A 27 18.37 -26.27 -9.83
CA SER A 27 18.77 -27.55 -10.43
C SER A 27 18.93 -27.50 -11.95
N SER A 28 18.38 -26.46 -12.61
CA SER A 28 18.48 -26.28 -14.06
C SER A 28 19.86 -25.81 -14.54
N ASN A 29 20.72 -25.32 -13.64
CA ASN A 29 22.06 -24.86 -13.96
C ASN A 29 23.07 -25.46 -12.98
N LYS A 30 24.00 -26.28 -13.49
CA LYS A 30 25.00 -26.98 -12.69
C LYS A 30 25.97 -26.06 -11.92
N ASN A 31 26.09 -24.80 -12.35
CA ASN A 31 26.93 -23.80 -11.70
C ASN A 31 26.12 -22.85 -10.81
N ALA A 32 24.82 -23.10 -10.61
CA ALA A 32 24.01 -22.27 -9.73
C ALA A 32 24.43 -22.46 -8.27
N PHE A 33 24.52 -21.34 -7.55
CA PHE A 33 24.68 -21.29 -6.11
C PHE A 33 23.61 -20.37 -5.53
N ALA A 34 23.33 -20.52 -4.24
CA ALA A 34 22.47 -19.63 -3.49
C ALA A 34 23.32 -18.90 -2.45
N PHE A 35 23.02 -17.63 -2.20
CA PHE A 35 23.68 -16.85 -1.17
C PHE A 35 22.67 -15.90 -0.51
N VAL A 36 22.98 -15.50 0.72
CA VAL A 36 22.23 -14.53 1.51
C VAL A 36 23.24 -13.74 2.33
N ASN A 37 23.11 -12.41 2.33
CA ASN A 37 24.03 -11.53 3.04
C ASN A 37 23.60 -11.35 4.51
N GLY A 38 22.30 -11.27 4.76
CA GLY A 38 21.73 -11.08 6.09
C GLY A 38 20.31 -11.63 6.15
N ILE A 39 19.91 -12.07 7.34
CA ILE A 39 18.55 -12.51 7.65
C ILE A 39 18.15 -11.80 8.93
N GLU A 40 16.98 -11.18 8.90
CA GLU A 40 16.36 -10.56 10.06
C GLU A 40 15.04 -11.26 10.35
N ILE A 41 14.77 -11.53 11.63
CA ILE A 41 13.52 -12.14 12.10
C ILE A 41 12.99 -11.29 13.24
N VAL A 42 11.90 -10.58 12.98
CA VAL A 42 11.26 -9.68 13.93
C VAL A 42 9.90 -10.27 14.31
N SER A 43 9.62 -10.36 15.61
CA SER A 43 8.27 -10.69 16.07
C SER A 43 7.37 -9.48 15.87
N MET A 44 6.20 -9.69 15.26
CA MET A 44 5.25 -8.63 14.98
C MET A 44 3.84 -9.00 15.47
N PRO A 45 3.02 -8.01 15.88
CA PRO A 45 1.63 -8.26 16.19
C PRO A 45 0.85 -8.62 14.93
N GLN A 46 -0.36 -9.15 15.12
CA GLN A 46 -1.27 -9.41 14.00
C GLN A 46 -1.79 -8.09 13.43
N ILE A 47 -1.16 -7.59 12.36
CA ILE A 47 -1.57 -6.36 11.65
C ILE A 47 -2.45 -6.65 10.42
N PHE A 48 -2.60 -7.93 10.06
CA PHE A 48 -3.42 -8.40 8.94
C PHE A 48 -4.66 -9.13 9.49
N GLY A 49 -5.85 -8.86 8.94
CA GLY A 49 -7.00 -9.75 9.18
C GLY A 49 -7.73 -9.60 10.52
N ASN A 50 -7.86 -8.41 11.11
CA ASN A 50 -8.89 -8.19 12.12
C ASN A 50 -10.26 -7.99 11.44
N PHE A 51 -10.95 -9.12 11.15
CA PHE A 51 -12.10 -9.11 10.23
C PHE A 51 -13.39 -8.52 10.75
N ASN A 52 -13.48 -8.24 12.05
CA ASN A 52 -14.68 -7.67 12.64
C ASN A 52 -14.91 -6.21 12.21
N ASN A 53 -13.89 -5.55 11.64
CA ASN A 53 -13.92 -4.15 11.23
C ASN A 53 -13.68 -3.93 9.72
N PHE A 54 -13.66 -4.98 8.87
CA PHE A 54 -13.62 -4.76 7.41
C PHE A 54 -14.97 -4.27 6.92
N ASN A 55 -15.17 -2.95 6.94
CA ASN A 55 -16.38 -2.38 6.39
C ASN A 55 -16.46 -2.55 4.86
N LYS A 56 -15.33 -2.72 4.12
CA LYS A 56 -15.32 -2.90 2.66
C LYS A 56 -14.05 -3.61 2.16
N ILE A 57 -14.04 -4.95 2.02
CA ILE A 57 -13.09 -5.60 1.10
C ILE A 57 -13.68 -5.50 -0.30
N ARG A 58 -13.11 -4.64 -1.15
CA ARG A 58 -13.49 -4.52 -2.56
C ARG A 58 -12.47 -5.23 -3.42
N LEU A 59 -12.93 -6.28 -4.11
CA LEU A 59 -12.18 -6.90 -5.21
C LEU A 59 -12.30 -6.02 -6.44
N ILE A 60 -11.17 -5.48 -6.87
CA ILE A 60 -11.09 -4.68 -8.08
C ILE A 60 -10.47 -5.52 -9.20
N GLY A 61 -11.09 -5.50 -10.39
CA GLY A 61 -10.51 -6.07 -11.61
C GLY A 61 -10.90 -7.52 -11.95
N SER A 62 -11.99 -8.07 -11.41
CA SER A 62 -12.52 -9.38 -11.84
C SER A 62 -13.71 -9.22 -12.79
N THR A 63 -13.73 -9.95 -13.91
CA THR A 63 -14.90 -10.05 -14.81
C THR A 63 -15.97 -10.99 -14.27
N ASN A 64 -15.60 -11.83 -13.29
CA ASN A 64 -16.49 -12.70 -12.54
C ASN A 64 -16.36 -12.26 -11.08
N ASP A 65 -17.32 -11.52 -10.55
CA ASP A 65 -17.32 -11.09 -9.15
C ASP A 65 -17.03 -12.30 -8.25
N MET A 66 -15.82 -12.38 -7.69
CA MET A 66 -15.59 -13.36 -6.63
C MET A 66 -16.38 -12.86 -5.43
N SER A 67 -17.34 -13.67 -4.99
CA SER A 67 -18.14 -13.31 -3.83
C SER A 67 -17.25 -13.08 -2.61
N ALA A 68 -17.69 -12.25 -1.66
CA ALA A 68 -17.02 -12.11 -0.36
C ALA A 68 -16.76 -13.47 0.33
N THR A 69 -17.60 -14.47 0.05
CA THR A 69 -17.42 -15.88 0.47
C THR A 69 -16.21 -16.58 -0.17
N GLN A 70 -15.77 -16.22 -1.37
CA GLN A 70 -14.53 -16.74 -1.98
C GLN A 70 -13.28 -16.04 -1.45
N LEU A 71 -13.36 -14.77 -1.07
CA LEU A 71 -12.29 -14.08 -0.31
C LEU A 71 -12.10 -14.68 1.09
N ILE A 72 -13.21 -14.99 1.77
CA ILE A 72 -13.19 -15.73 3.04
C ILE A 72 -12.62 -17.15 2.82
N ALA A 73 -12.85 -17.76 1.65
CA ALA A 73 -12.30 -19.05 1.26
C ALA A 73 -10.83 -19.02 0.78
N LEU A 74 -10.24 -17.84 0.49
CA LEU A 74 -8.77 -17.66 0.50
C LEU A 74 -8.19 -17.96 1.90
N GLY A 75 -9.06 -18.10 2.89
CA GLY A 75 -8.86 -18.99 4.03
C GLY A 75 -8.01 -18.32 5.07
N THR A 76 -8.65 -17.41 5.82
CA THR A 76 -8.13 -16.74 7.01
C THR A 76 -6.75 -16.12 6.76
N MET A 77 -6.68 -14.80 6.50
CA MET A 77 -5.41 -14.09 6.27
C MET A 77 -4.38 -14.30 7.40
N ASP A 78 -4.81 -14.80 8.56
CA ASP A 78 -3.93 -15.29 9.63
C ASP A 78 -3.01 -16.44 9.19
N LYS A 79 -3.32 -17.19 8.13
CA LYS A 79 -2.49 -18.28 7.58
C LYS A 79 -1.89 -17.93 6.22
N THR A 80 -2.15 -16.72 5.73
CA THR A 80 -1.58 -16.20 4.49
C THR A 80 -0.20 -15.63 4.79
N ALA A 81 0.75 -15.93 3.91
CA ALA A 81 2.04 -15.25 3.89
C ALA A 81 1.94 -14.02 2.99
N PHE A 82 2.54 -12.92 3.41
CA PHE A 82 2.58 -11.66 2.70
C PHE A 82 4.02 -11.33 2.33
N GLU A 83 4.26 -10.87 1.11
CA GLU A 83 5.51 -10.21 0.72
C GLU A 83 5.23 -8.70 0.62
N THR A 84 5.98 -7.87 1.33
CA THR A 84 5.88 -6.42 1.20
C THR A 84 6.52 -6.01 -0.13
N VAL A 85 5.75 -5.33 -0.98
CA VAL A 85 6.17 -4.86 -2.30
C VAL A 85 6.58 -3.40 -2.26
N ALA A 86 5.83 -2.59 -1.53
CA ALA A 86 6.11 -1.17 -1.33
C ALA A 86 5.58 -0.72 0.03
N ARG A 87 6.26 0.26 0.62
CA ARG A 87 5.86 0.95 1.85
C ARG A 87 6.31 2.40 1.74
N LEU A 88 5.37 3.33 1.60
CA LEU A 88 5.60 4.72 1.25
C LEU A 88 5.08 5.66 2.34
N ASN A 89 5.92 6.61 2.76
CA ASN A 89 5.56 7.77 3.54
C ASN A 89 5.15 8.91 2.59
N VAL A 90 3.85 9.12 2.41
CA VAL A 90 3.34 10.01 1.36
C VAL A 90 3.47 11.47 1.76
N GLY A 91 4.19 12.24 0.94
CA GLY A 91 4.49 13.65 1.19
C GLY A 91 5.54 13.89 2.28
N GLY A 92 6.09 12.81 2.87
CA GLY A 92 7.14 12.84 3.88
C GLY A 92 8.50 12.41 3.34
N GLN A 93 9.48 12.36 4.23
CA GLN A 93 10.80 11.82 3.93
C GLN A 93 10.85 10.33 4.23
N THR A 94 11.88 9.65 3.70
CA THR A 94 12.18 8.26 4.08
C THR A 94 12.29 8.10 5.60
N VAL A 95 11.61 7.11 6.14
CA VAL A 95 11.67 6.72 7.56
C VAL A 95 12.58 5.51 7.68
N SER A 96 13.62 5.64 8.50
CA SER A 96 14.56 4.54 8.75
C SER A 96 13.93 3.44 9.60
N ALA A 97 14.46 2.23 9.54
CA ALA A 97 14.02 1.12 10.39
C ALA A 97 14.05 1.47 11.89
N THR A 98 15.02 2.29 12.33
CA THR A 98 15.12 2.69 13.75
C THR A 98 14.11 3.75 14.17
N ASP A 99 13.52 4.47 13.21
CA ASP A 99 12.49 5.49 13.44
C ASP A 99 11.07 4.94 13.23
N ASP A 100 10.94 3.65 12.89
CA ASP A 100 9.65 2.95 12.81
C ASP A 100 9.04 2.72 14.20
N SER A 101 7.78 2.30 14.23
CA SER A 101 7.01 1.98 15.43
C SER A 101 7.35 0.59 16.01
N GLY A 102 8.64 0.26 16.11
CA GLY A 102 9.17 -0.96 16.73
C GLY A 102 9.14 -2.23 15.87
N LEU A 103 8.77 -2.14 14.59
CA LEU A 103 8.76 -3.27 13.64
C LEU A 103 9.94 -3.24 12.65
N TYR A 104 10.84 -2.27 12.79
CA TYR A 104 12.04 -2.12 11.96
C TYR A 104 11.75 -2.02 10.45
N ARG A 105 10.59 -1.45 10.09
CA ARG A 105 10.20 -1.25 8.70
C ARG A 105 10.78 0.05 8.16
N GLU A 106 11.27 0.02 6.92
CA GLU A 106 11.62 1.24 6.18
C GLU A 106 10.40 1.75 5.41
N TRP A 107 10.16 3.06 5.44
CA TRP A 107 9.15 3.72 4.62
C TRP A 107 9.84 4.64 3.62
N ASP A 108 9.64 4.43 2.33
CA ASP A 108 10.25 5.25 1.28
C ASP A 108 9.45 6.54 1.03
N ASP A 109 10.11 7.57 0.49
CA ASP A 109 9.40 8.74 -0.07
C ASP A 109 8.55 8.32 -1.29
N ASP A 110 7.38 8.93 -1.45
CA ASP A 110 6.43 8.60 -2.50
C ASP A 110 6.75 9.22 -3.86
N PHE A 111 7.61 10.24 -3.90
CA PHE A 111 7.81 11.10 -5.08
C PHE A 111 8.12 10.34 -6.37
N LEU A 112 8.96 9.29 -6.31
CA LEU A 112 9.34 8.49 -7.49
C LEU A 112 8.22 7.62 -8.06
N TYR A 113 7.11 7.47 -7.32
CA TYR A 113 5.97 6.67 -7.72
C TYR A 113 4.84 7.52 -8.30
N ILE A 114 4.95 8.85 -8.27
CA ILE A 114 3.92 9.75 -8.79
C ILE A 114 3.92 9.73 -10.31
N TYR A 115 2.73 9.64 -10.90
CA TYR A 115 2.57 9.68 -12.35
C TYR A 115 2.36 11.11 -12.87
N GLY A 116 3.15 11.47 -13.87
CA GLY A 116 3.04 12.73 -14.60
C GLY A 116 3.58 13.93 -13.81
N ASP A 117 3.32 15.13 -14.32
CA ASP A 117 3.86 16.38 -13.77
C ASP A 117 3.00 16.97 -12.63
N ALA A 118 1.79 16.43 -12.42
CA ALA A 118 0.85 16.90 -11.42
C ALA A 118 1.14 16.26 -10.05
N VAL A 119 2.26 16.67 -9.44
CA VAL A 119 2.79 16.09 -8.20
C VAL A 119 2.11 16.55 -6.91
N GLY A 120 1.08 17.40 -7.02
CA GLY A 120 0.36 17.95 -5.87
C GLY A 120 1.25 18.83 -4.96
N MET A 121 0.89 18.92 -3.68
CA MET A 121 1.66 19.62 -2.66
C MET A 121 1.76 18.79 -1.39
N THR A 122 2.81 19.00 -0.61
CA THR A 122 3.02 18.37 0.69
C THR A 122 2.82 19.39 1.81
N TYR A 123 2.41 18.92 2.99
CA TYR A 123 2.24 19.77 4.16
C TYR A 123 2.94 19.17 5.39
N PRO A 124 3.39 20.01 6.33
CA PRO A 124 4.33 19.62 7.38
C PRO A 124 3.70 18.90 8.58
N ASN A 125 4.60 18.27 9.34
CA ASN A 125 4.37 17.52 10.58
C ASN A 125 4.27 18.42 11.82
N ASP A 126 3.26 19.29 11.84
CA ASP A 126 3.05 20.24 12.95
C ASP A 126 1.83 19.90 13.82
N VAL A 127 1.10 18.84 13.48
CA VAL A 127 -0.11 18.39 14.20
C VAL A 127 0.22 17.17 15.06
N ALA A 128 -0.22 17.20 16.33
CA ALA A 128 -0.12 16.04 17.21
C ALA A 128 -1.04 14.91 16.73
N ILE A 129 -0.47 13.74 16.48
CA ILE A 129 -1.20 12.54 16.03
C ILE A 129 -1.77 11.80 17.24
N ASN A 130 -3.10 11.66 17.27
CA ASN A 130 -3.84 11.04 18.37
C ASN A 130 -4.40 9.69 17.93
N TYR A 131 -3.66 8.61 18.19
CA TYR A 131 -4.08 7.26 17.83
C TYR A 131 -5.32 6.83 18.63
N PRO A 132 -6.40 6.40 17.96
CA PRO A 132 -7.55 5.81 18.64
C PRO A 132 -7.26 4.36 19.04
N ASP A 133 -8.01 3.83 20.02
CA ASP A 133 -7.90 2.42 20.44
C ASP A 133 -8.09 1.41 19.29
N THR A 134 -8.76 1.83 18.21
CA THR A 134 -9.02 1.02 17.02
C THR A 134 -7.83 0.95 16.05
N VAL A 135 -6.85 1.85 16.17
CA VAL A 135 -5.64 1.90 15.33
C VAL A 135 -4.43 1.92 16.23
N PRO A 136 -3.81 0.76 16.52
CA PRO A 136 -2.61 0.70 17.33
C PRO A 136 -1.45 1.49 16.73
N GLU A 137 -0.61 2.10 17.59
CA GLU A 137 0.53 2.92 17.16
C GLU A 137 1.53 2.17 16.27
N TYR A 138 1.62 0.85 16.41
CA TYR A 138 2.52 0.03 15.59
C TYR A 138 2.05 -0.15 14.14
N ILE A 139 0.83 0.28 13.78
CA ILE A 139 0.31 0.16 12.41
C ILE A 139 1.18 0.98 11.44
N ALA A 140 1.49 2.23 11.79
CA ALA A 140 2.47 3.07 11.12
C ALA A 140 2.95 4.15 12.12
N PRO A 141 4.23 4.57 12.06
CA PRO A 141 4.77 5.53 13.00
C PRO A 141 4.12 6.93 12.83
N PRO A 142 4.12 7.78 13.87
CA PRO A 142 3.47 9.08 13.83
C PRO A 142 3.94 9.98 12.68
N VAL A 143 5.20 9.85 12.27
CA VAL A 143 5.77 10.60 11.14
C VAL A 143 5.06 10.33 9.82
N VAL A 144 4.48 9.12 9.62
CA VAL A 144 3.70 8.80 8.42
C VAL A 144 2.39 9.56 8.42
N TYR A 145 1.67 9.57 9.54
CA TYR A 145 0.41 10.31 9.67
C TYR A 145 0.58 11.82 9.83
N GLY A 146 1.78 12.26 10.22
CA GLY A 146 2.18 13.67 10.32
C GLY A 146 2.56 14.30 8.99
N THR A 147 2.66 13.53 7.91
CA THR A 147 2.88 14.07 6.56
C THR A 147 1.77 13.61 5.63
N ALA A 148 1.51 14.41 4.60
CA ALA A 148 0.54 14.09 3.58
C ALA A 148 0.92 14.74 2.25
N ARG A 149 0.41 14.17 1.16
CA ARG A 149 0.35 14.81 -0.14
C ARG A 149 -1.10 15.08 -0.51
N SER A 150 -1.40 16.31 -0.91
CA SER A 150 -2.71 16.71 -1.45
C SER A 150 -2.59 17.25 -2.86
N MET A 151 -3.71 17.56 -3.51
CA MET A 151 -3.74 18.12 -4.86
C MET A 151 -3.37 19.61 -4.89
N GLY A 152 -3.56 20.31 -3.77
CA GLY A 152 -3.23 21.71 -3.57
C GLY A 152 -4.44 22.64 -3.41
N PRO A 153 -4.26 23.96 -3.40
CA PRO A 153 -5.27 24.89 -2.93
C PRO A 153 -6.25 25.34 -4.04
N ASN A 154 -5.95 25.03 -5.30
CA ASN A 154 -6.71 25.54 -6.44
C ASN A 154 -7.74 24.51 -6.91
N ALA A 155 -8.98 24.66 -6.43
CA ALA A 155 -10.10 23.80 -6.80
C ALA A 155 -10.29 23.66 -8.32
N SER A 156 -10.15 24.74 -9.09
CA SER A 156 -10.28 24.69 -10.54
C SER A 156 -9.19 23.86 -11.21
N VAL A 157 -8.01 23.74 -10.61
CA VAL A 157 -6.95 22.85 -11.10
C VAL A 157 -7.23 21.42 -10.65
N ASN A 158 -7.54 21.21 -9.37
CA ASN A 158 -7.75 19.89 -8.77
C ASN A 158 -8.86 19.09 -9.47
N LEU A 159 -9.91 19.76 -9.93
CA LEU A 159 -11.01 19.15 -10.68
C LEU A 159 -10.63 18.64 -12.08
N ASN A 160 -9.42 18.96 -12.58
CA ASN A 160 -8.99 18.62 -13.95
C ASN A 160 -7.90 17.53 -14.00
N TYR A 161 -7.53 16.92 -12.87
CA TYR A 161 -6.58 15.81 -12.85
C TYR A 161 -6.85 14.84 -11.70
N ASN A 162 -6.14 13.71 -11.70
CA ASN A 162 -6.10 12.79 -10.57
C ASN A 162 -4.70 12.79 -9.98
N LEU A 163 -4.57 12.94 -8.67
CA LEU A 163 -3.30 12.70 -8.00
C LEU A 163 -3.04 11.19 -7.99
N THR A 164 -1.99 10.75 -8.67
CA THR A 164 -1.84 9.35 -9.08
C THR A 164 -0.47 8.79 -8.74
N TRP A 165 -0.44 7.59 -8.15
CA TRP A 165 0.76 6.77 -7.94
C TRP A 165 0.70 5.50 -8.80
N ILE A 166 1.86 5.08 -9.31
CA ILE A 166 2.04 3.88 -10.13
C ILE A 166 3.08 2.99 -9.46
N LEU A 167 2.70 1.75 -9.17
CA LEU A 167 3.57 0.75 -8.57
C LEU A 167 3.57 -0.52 -9.41
N THR A 168 4.72 -0.88 -9.98
CA THR A 168 4.86 -2.09 -10.81
C THR A 168 4.92 -3.34 -9.94
N VAL A 169 4.01 -4.28 -10.18
CA VAL A 169 3.90 -5.54 -9.42
C VAL A 169 3.84 -6.77 -10.33
N ASP A 170 4.01 -7.95 -9.75
CA ASP A 170 3.93 -9.22 -10.49
C ASP A 170 2.47 -9.56 -10.85
N THR A 171 2.22 -9.92 -12.11
CA THR A 171 0.89 -10.42 -12.52
C THR A 171 0.61 -11.83 -11.97
N GLY A 172 -0.66 -12.18 -11.80
CA GLY A 172 -1.13 -13.49 -11.31
C GLY A 172 -1.32 -13.60 -9.79
N PHE A 173 -1.33 -12.46 -9.08
CA PHE A 173 -1.40 -12.41 -7.62
C PHE A 173 -2.51 -11.49 -7.14
N TYR A 174 -2.98 -11.76 -5.92
CA TYR A 174 -3.75 -10.80 -5.14
C TYR A 174 -2.81 -9.89 -4.37
N TYR A 175 -3.20 -8.63 -4.22
CA TYR A 175 -2.48 -7.63 -3.47
C TYR A 175 -3.39 -6.98 -2.43
N LEU A 176 -2.91 -6.79 -1.21
CA LEU A 176 -3.52 -5.91 -0.23
C LEU A 176 -2.86 -4.55 -0.38
N VAL A 177 -3.65 -3.56 -0.75
CA VAL A 177 -3.28 -2.14 -0.79
C VAL A 177 -3.84 -1.51 0.47
N ARG A 178 -2.98 -1.10 1.39
CA ARG A 178 -3.33 -0.36 2.58
C ARG A 178 -3.05 1.12 2.35
N LEU A 179 -4.07 1.95 2.51
CA LEU A 179 -3.98 3.39 2.41
C LEU A 179 -4.14 4.00 3.80
N HIS A 180 -3.18 4.82 4.22
CA HIS A 180 -3.15 5.50 5.51
C HIS A 180 -3.62 6.95 5.35
N PHE A 181 -4.53 7.38 6.21
CA PHE A 181 -5.08 8.73 6.22
C PHE A 181 -5.06 9.34 7.61
N CYS A 182 -4.81 10.64 7.69
CA CYS A 182 -4.94 11.47 8.87
C CYS A 182 -5.06 12.92 8.40
N GLU A 183 -6.21 13.55 8.67
CA GLU A 183 -6.41 14.94 8.26
C GLU A 183 -5.62 15.86 9.20
N ILE A 184 -4.61 16.52 8.65
CA ILE A 184 -3.66 17.37 9.37
C ILE A 184 -3.63 18.81 8.81
N ALA A 185 -4.37 19.10 7.73
CA ALA A 185 -4.29 20.39 7.07
C ALA A 185 -5.23 21.41 7.72
N TYR A 186 -4.68 22.50 8.27
CA TYR A 186 -5.50 23.67 8.62
C TYR A 186 -5.84 24.48 7.35
N PRO A 187 -7.10 24.94 7.15
CA PRO A 187 -8.23 25.00 8.09
C PRO A 187 -9.22 23.81 8.01
N ILE A 188 -8.86 22.69 7.38
CA ILE A 188 -9.73 21.54 7.15
C ILE A 188 -9.88 20.77 8.47
N THR A 189 -10.94 21.07 9.20
CA THR A 189 -11.15 20.59 10.59
C THR A 189 -12.56 20.08 10.84
N GLN A 190 -13.46 20.17 9.86
CA GLN A 190 -14.86 19.74 9.95
C GLN A 190 -15.25 18.81 8.81
N ILE A 191 -16.24 17.96 9.08
CA ILE A 191 -16.88 17.07 8.09
C ILE A 191 -17.32 17.88 6.86
N ASN A 192 -17.21 17.27 5.69
CA ASN A 192 -17.56 17.82 4.39
C ASN A 192 -16.70 19.03 3.95
N MET A 193 -15.58 19.30 4.64
CA MET A 193 -14.60 20.28 4.15
C MET A 193 -13.79 19.71 2.99
N ARG A 194 -13.35 18.46 3.07
CA ARG A 194 -12.64 17.76 1.99
C ARG A 194 -13.26 16.39 1.82
N VAL A 195 -13.74 16.13 0.61
CA VAL A 195 -14.34 14.84 0.25
C VAL A 195 -13.80 14.42 -1.12
N PHE A 196 -13.36 13.17 -1.21
CA PHE A 196 -12.74 12.66 -2.42
C PHE A 196 -13.04 11.18 -2.66
N ASP A 197 -12.86 10.75 -3.90
CA ASP A 197 -12.93 9.35 -4.30
C ASP A 197 -11.52 8.78 -4.46
N VAL A 198 -11.40 7.49 -4.15
CA VAL A 198 -10.18 6.70 -4.35
C VAL A 198 -10.44 5.69 -5.45
N PHE A 199 -9.55 5.67 -6.44
CA PHE A 199 -9.57 4.73 -7.54
C PHE A 199 -8.34 3.85 -7.47
N ILE A 200 -8.52 2.55 -7.69
CA ILE A 200 -7.42 1.63 -7.93
C ILE A 200 -7.65 0.95 -9.28
N ASN A 201 -6.64 0.98 -10.17
CA ASN A 201 -6.74 0.48 -11.55
C ASN A 201 -7.99 0.98 -12.29
N ASN A 202 -8.30 2.27 -12.19
CA ASN A 202 -9.46 2.94 -12.79
C ASN A 202 -10.83 2.45 -12.31
N HIS A 203 -10.89 1.71 -11.20
CA HIS A 203 -12.14 1.33 -10.54
C HIS A 203 -12.25 2.05 -9.20
N THR A 204 -13.47 2.49 -8.85
CA THR A 204 -13.76 3.14 -7.57
C THR A 204 -13.55 2.16 -6.40
N ALA A 205 -12.48 2.39 -5.64
CA ALA A 205 -12.13 1.66 -4.43
C ALA A 205 -12.84 2.23 -3.21
N ILE A 206 -12.87 3.55 -3.06
CA ILE A 206 -13.58 4.25 -1.99
C ILE A 206 -14.33 5.43 -2.62
N ASN A 207 -15.56 5.65 -2.20
CA ASN A 207 -16.42 6.71 -2.69
C ASN A 207 -16.87 7.61 -1.54
N ASP A 208 -17.04 8.91 -1.79
CA ASP A 208 -17.45 9.91 -0.79
C ASP A 208 -16.57 9.81 0.47
N PHE A 209 -15.25 9.80 0.31
CA PHE A 209 -14.32 9.62 1.42
C PHE A 209 -14.03 10.95 2.12
N ASP A 210 -14.26 10.98 3.43
CA ASP A 210 -14.04 12.13 4.30
C ASP A 210 -13.28 11.66 5.54
N VAL A 211 -12.01 12.06 5.65
CA VAL A 211 -11.10 11.62 6.72
C VAL A 211 -11.57 12.13 8.08
N ILE A 212 -12.10 13.35 8.16
CA ILE A 212 -12.61 13.93 9.42
C ILE A 212 -13.86 13.20 9.87
N ARG A 213 -14.74 12.81 8.95
CA ARG A 213 -15.94 12.02 9.28
C ARG A 213 -15.61 10.66 9.85
N GLU A 214 -14.50 10.06 9.43
CA GLU A 214 -14.13 8.71 9.84
C GLU A 214 -13.20 8.64 11.04
N GLY A 215 -12.24 9.57 11.16
CA GLY A 215 -11.27 9.62 12.26
C GLY A 215 -11.38 10.89 13.09
N GLY A 216 -11.51 12.04 12.43
CA GLY A 216 -11.38 13.36 13.03
C GLY A 216 -10.03 14.01 12.69
N PHE A 217 -9.88 15.28 13.07
CA PHE A 217 -8.64 16.03 12.82
C PHE A 217 -7.49 15.48 13.69
N GLY A 218 -6.34 15.18 13.06
CA GLY A 218 -5.17 14.60 13.73
C GLY A 218 -5.37 13.17 14.24
N VAL A 219 -6.40 12.46 13.77
CA VAL A 219 -6.71 11.08 14.19
C VAL A 219 -6.48 10.12 13.01
N PRO A 220 -5.54 9.17 13.13
CA PRO A 220 -5.18 8.27 12.04
C PRO A 220 -6.24 7.20 11.79
N ILE A 221 -6.43 6.88 10.52
CA ILE A 221 -7.22 5.76 10.02
C ILE A 221 -6.48 5.06 8.87
N TYR A 222 -6.88 3.84 8.52
CA TYR A 222 -6.39 3.18 7.31
C TYR A 222 -7.50 2.38 6.62
N ARG A 223 -7.29 2.06 5.34
CA ARG A 223 -8.21 1.29 4.51
C ARG A 223 -7.46 0.20 3.75
N ASP A 224 -7.92 -1.03 3.87
CA ASP A 224 -7.35 -2.19 3.18
C ASP A 224 -8.25 -2.56 1.98
N ILE A 225 -7.66 -2.60 0.78
CA ILE A 225 -8.33 -2.98 -0.46
C ILE A 225 -7.59 -4.17 -1.09
N ILE A 226 -8.34 -5.16 -1.56
CA ILE A 226 -7.76 -6.35 -2.23
C ILE A 226 -7.90 -6.21 -3.74
N VAL A 227 -6.78 -6.25 -4.45
CA VAL A 227 -6.75 -6.11 -5.91
C VAL A 227 -6.21 -7.39 -6.52
N LEU A 228 -6.86 -7.89 -7.57
CA LEU A 228 -6.31 -8.97 -8.39
C LEU A 228 -5.56 -8.35 -9.57
N ILE A 229 -4.30 -8.74 -9.73
CA ILE A 229 -3.56 -8.42 -10.96
C ILE A 229 -3.59 -9.67 -11.83
N PRO A 230 -4.41 -9.72 -12.89
CA PRO A 230 -4.59 -10.91 -13.69
C PRO A 230 -3.32 -11.26 -14.46
N ASN A 231 -3.06 -12.55 -14.65
CA ASN A 231 -1.97 -12.97 -15.51
C ASN A 231 -2.30 -12.62 -16.96
N THR A 232 -1.51 -11.74 -17.58
CA THR A 232 -1.63 -11.44 -19.01
C THR A 232 -0.51 -12.14 -19.75
N ARG A 233 -0.80 -12.69 -20.95
CA ARG A 233 0.23 -13.31 -21.79
C ARG A 233 1.30 -12.31 -22.27
N ALA A 234 1.01 -11.01 -22.14
CA ALA A 234 1.84 -9.93 -22.66
C ALA A 234 2.96 -9.51 -21.70
N SER A 235 2.76 -9.60 -20.38
CA SER A 235 3.77 -9.17 -19.41
C SER A 235 3.73 -9.93 -18.09
N SER A 236 4.92 -10.21 -17.54
CA SER A 236 5.09 -10.74 -16.18
C SER A 236 4.82 -9.70 -15.10
N GLN A 237 4.80 -8.42 -15.44
CA GLN A 237 4.56 -7.34 -14.50
C GLN A 237 3.49 -6.40 -15.05
N GLN A 238 2.74 -5.78 -14.15
CA GLN A 238 1.74 -4.78 -14.46
C GLN A 238 1.71 -3.76 -13.33
N ASP A 239 1.32 -2.54 -13.66
CA ASP A 239 1.20 -1.48 -12.68
C ASP A 239 -0.12 -1.54 -11.92
N ILE A 240 -0.03 -1.28 -10.61
CA ILE A 240 -1.15 -0.82 -9.79
C ILE A 240 -1.19 0.70 -9.89
N TRP A 241 -2.32 1.23 -10.34
CA TRP A 241 -2.59 2.67 -10.38
C TRP A 241 -3.45 3.02 -9.16
N ILE A 242 -2.97 3.89 -8.29
CA ILE A 242 -3.74 4.45 -7.16
C ILE A 242 -3.98 5.90 -7.50
N ALA A 243 -5.24 6.33 -7.60
CA ALA A 243 -5.60 7.67 -8.00
C ALA A 243 -6.64 8.28 -7.05
N LEU A 244 -6.51 9.57 -6.77
CA LEU A 244 -7.44 10.34 -5.95
C LEU A 244 -8.04 11.47 -6.77
N HIS A 245 -9.32 11.75 -6.57
CA HIS A 245 -10.02 12.86 -7.21
C HIS A 245 -11.08 13.46 -6.29
N PRO A 246 -11.27 14.79 -6.26
CA PRO A 246 -12.30 15.41 -5.43
C PRO A 246 -13.70 14.90 -5.80
N ASP A 247 -14.53 14.61 -4.80
CA ASP A 247 -15.92 14.23 -5.05
C ASP A 247 -16.76 15.49 -5.26
N ILE A 248 -17.34 15.61 -6.44
CA ILE A 248 -18.16 16.76 -6.80
C ILE A 248 -19.59 16.62 -6.25
N SER A 249 -20.02 15.39 -6.00
CA SER A 249 -21.41 15.10 -5.67
C SER A 249 -21.80 15.53 -4.25
N SER A 250 -20.89 15.39 -3.28
CA SER A 250 -21.03 15.85 -1.90
C SER A 250 -20.96 17.37 -1.74
N LYS A 251 -20.47 18.10 -2.75
CA LYS A 251 -20.27 19.55 -2.75
C LYS A 251 -19.45 20.01 -1.52
N PRO A 252 -18.22 19.51 -1.36
CA PRO A 252 -17.38 19.85 -0.22
C PRO A 252 -16.93 21.32 -0.28
N VAL A 253 -16.46 21.84 0.84
CA VAL A 253 -15.91 23.21 0.90
C VAL A 253 -14.67 23.36 0.01
N TYR A 254 -13.82 22.34 0.01
CA TYR A 254 -12.57 22.26 -0.75
C TYR A 254 -12.60 21.06 -1.69
N TYR A 255 -12.40 21.32 -2.99
CA TYR A 255 -12.18 20.27 -3.98
C TYR A 255 -10.71 19.88 -3.96
N ASP A 256 -10.36 18.97 -3.08
CA ASP A 256 -9.00 18.47 -2.86
C ASP A 256 -9.08 17.01 -2.41
N ALA A 257 -7.96 16.30 -2.44
CA ALA A 257 -7.82 14.93 -1.98
C ALA A 257 -6.47 14.76 -1.29
N GLU A 258 -6.35 13.83 -0.35
CA GLU A 258 -5.09 13.62 0.40
C GLU A 258 -4.79 12.14 0.68
N LEU A 259 -3.51 11.87 0.99
CA LEU A 259 -3.02 10.57 1.45
C LEU A 259 -1.75 10.75 2.29
N ASN A 260 -1.60 9.94 3.33
CA ASN A 260 -0.47 10.00 4.27
C ASN A 260 0.51 8.82 4.11
N GLY A 261 0.03 7.66 3.65
CA GLY A 261 0.89 6.49 3.46
C GLY A 261 0.29 5.42 2.56
N ILE A 262 1.14 4.63 1.93
CA ILE A 262 0.77 3.48 1.09
C ILE A 262 1.58 2.26 1.53
N GLU A 263 0.93 1.13 1.78
CA GLU A 263 1.60 -0.17 1.83
C GLU A 263 0.96 -1.11 0.79
N ILE A 264 1.80 -1.87 0.06
CA ILE A 264 1.34 -2.90 -0.88
C ILE A 264 1.95 -4.24 -0.49
N PHE A 265 1.09 -5.21 -0.26
CA PHE A 265 1.49 -6.57 0.10
C PHE A 265 1.01 -7.55 -0.96
N LYS A 266 1.90 -8.39 -1.48
CA LYS A 266 1.55 -9.52 -2.33
C LYS A 266 1.09 -10.69 -1.47
N LEU A 267 -0.04 -11.29 -1.83
CA LEU A 267 -0.66 -12.38 -1.07
C LEU A 267 -0.34 -13.72 -1.69
N ARG A 268 -0.05 -14.69 -0.84
CA ARG A 268 0.01 -16.09 -1.23
C ARG A 268 -1.41 -16.64 -1.45
N SER A 269 -1.70 -17.18 -2.64
CA SER A 269 -2.91 -18.01 -2.84
C SER A 269 -2.61 -19.47 -2.49
N ARG A 270 -3.62 -20.25 -2.07
CA ARG A 270 -3.48 -21.69 -1.74
C ARG A 270 -2.79 -22.52 -2.83
N ALA A 271 -2.88 -22.09 -4.09
CA ALA A 271 -2.29 -22.77 -5.25
C ALA A 271 -0.96 -22.18 -5.74
N THR A 272 -0.48 -21.06 -5.17
CA THR A 272 0.70 -20.35 -5.69
C THR A 272 1.76 -20.09 -4.63
N SER A 273 3.03 -20.17 -5.04
CA SER A 273 4.16 -19.63 -4.28
C SER A 273 4.14 -18.10 -4.38
N LEU A 274 4.67 -17.37 -3.39
CA LEU A 274 4.91 -15.92 -3.50
C LEU A 274 5.94 -15.58 -4.60
N VAL A 275 6.67 -16.60 -5.08
CA VAL A 275 7.64 -16.47 -6.16
C VAL A 275 6.94 -16.58 -7.51
N LYS A 276 7.13 -15.57 -8.37
CA LYS A 276 6.88 -15.70 -9.80
C LYS A 276 8.12 -16.27 -10.50
N THR A 277 7.91 -17.27 -11.35
CA THR A 277 8.98 -17.76 -12.23
C THR A 277 9.37 -16.65 -13.21
N ARG A 278 10.61 -16.13 -13.10
CA ARG A 278 11.11 -15.11 -14.03
C ARG A 278 11.12 -15.69 -15.45
N PRO A 279 10.47 -15.07 -16.45
CA PRO A 279 10.72 -15.41 -17.85
C PRO A 279 12.14 -14.99 -18.24
N HIS A 280 12.74 -15.70 -19.20
CA HIS A 280 14.08 -15.41 -19.69
C HIS A 280 14.26 -13.93 -20.06
N CYS A 281 15.28 -13.30 -19.49
CA CYS A 281 15.66 -11.93 -19.78
C CYS A 281 16.08 -11.80 -21.25
N HIS A 282 15.23 -11.24 -22.11
CA HIS A 282 15.67 -10.79 -23.42
C HIS A 282 16.47 -9.50 -23.26
N ARG A 283 17.79 -9.59 -23.51
CA ARG A 283 18.68 -8.44 -23.70
C ARG A 283 18.05 -7.50 -24.74
N ARG A 284 17.57 -6.33 -24.32
CA ARG A 284 17.40 -5.21 -25.24
C ARG A 284 18.80 -4.76 -25.66
N ARG A 285 19.13 -4.95 -26.94
CA ARG A 285 20.27 -4.26 -27.56
C ARG A 285 19.91 -2.78 -27.65
N SER A 286 20.74 -1.93 -27.08
CA SER A 286 20.75 -0.50 -27.39
C SER A 286 21.12 -0.32 -28.87
N THR A 287 20.28 0.41 -29.60
CA THR A 287 20.65 1.13 -30.81
C THR A 287 20.33 2.59 -30.57
#